data_AF-A0A3D5PHW2-F1
#
_entry.id   AF-A0A3D5PHW2-F1
#
_cell.length_a   1.000
_cell.length_b   1.000
_cell.length_c   1.000
_cell.angle_alpha   90.00
_cell.angle_beta   90.00
_cell.angle_gamma   90.00
#
_symmetry.space_group_name_H-M   'P 1'
#
loop_
_entity.id
_entity.type
_entity.pdbx_description
1 polymer ?
#
loop_
_entity_poly.entity_id
_entity_poly.type
_entity_poly.pdbx_seq_one_letter_code
_entity_poly.pdbx_strand_id
1 'polypeptide(L)' 'MLNLPSNPAGAVYSDEDLRELGAVLEKHPDVLILSDEIYEHILFDGRTFLFLPLPIHR' A
#
# COMPACT_ATOMS: atom_id res chain seq x y z
N MET A 1 -1.28 -9.18 -2.36
CA MET A 1 -0.19 -8.97 -1.39
C MET A 1 0.54 -7.72 -1.81
N LEU A 2 0.67 -6.76 -0.91
CA LEU A 2 1.47 -5.55 -1.07
C LEU A 2 2.67 -5.68 -0.14
N ASN A 3 3.88 -5.56 -0.67
CA ASN A 3 5.11 -5.62 0.12
C ASN A 3 5.76 -4.24 -0.02
N LEU A 4 5.74 -3.44 1.05
CA LEU A 4 5.98 -2.01 1.02
C LEU A 4 6.74 -1.50 2.24
N PRO A 5 7.86 -0.79 2.07
CA PRO A 5 8.71 -0.72 0.89
C PRO A 5 9.04 -2.10 0.28
N SER A 6 9.07 -2.17 -1.05
CA SER A 6 9.14 -3.44 -1.78
C SER A 6 10.52 -4.08 -1.73
N ASN A 7 10.56 -5.39 -1.50
CA ASN A 7 11.71 -6.26 -1.69
C ASN A 7 11.47 -7.12 -2.95
N PRO A 8 12.39 -7.13 -3.94
CA PRO A 8 13.75 -6.58 -3.93
C PRO A 8 13.90 -5.16 -4.51
N ALA A 9 12.82 -4.56 -5.02
CA ALA A 9 12.92 -3.36 -5.85
C ALA A 9 13.17 -2.04 -5.09
N GLY A 10 12.95 -2.01 -3.78
CA GLY A 10 12.96 -0.79 -2.96
C GLY A 10 11.81 0.18 -3.27
N ALA A 11 10.82 -0.24 -4.08
CA ALA A 11 9.75 0.63 -4.52
C ALA A 11 8.80 1.00 -3.37
N VAL A 12 8.33 2.25 -3.38
CA VAL A 12 7.35 2.79 -2.42
C VAL A 12 6.24 3.44 -3.24
N TYR A 13 4.98 3.12 -2.92
CA TYR A 13 3.84 3.73 -3.58
C TYR A 13 3.65 5.19 -3.17
N SER A 14 3.20 6.00 -4.11
CA SER A 14 2.68 7.33 -3.85
C SER A 14 1.25 7.27 -3.29
N ASP A 15 0.77 8.38 -2.73
CA ASP A 15 -0.64 8.53 -2.32
C ASP A 15 -1.60 8.32 -3.52
N GLU A 16 -1.19 8.75 -4.72
CA GLU A 16 -1.97 8.57 -5.95
C GLU A 16 -2.10 7.09 -6.32
N ASP A 17 -1.00 6.34 -6.34
CA ASP A 17 -1.00 4.89 -6.62
C ASP A 17 -1.95 4.13 -5.67
N LEU A 18 -1.90 4.46 -4.37
CA LEU A 18 -2.72 3.82 -3.34
C LEU A 18 -4.20 4.16 -3.50
N ARG A 19 -4.55 5.38 -3.90
CA ARG A 19 -5.95 5.77 -4.14
C ARG A 19 -6.52 5.09 -5.38
N GLU A 20 -5.75 5.02 -6.46
CA GLU A 20 -6.18 4.32 -7.66
C GLU A 20 -6.38 2.84 -7.40
N LEU A 21 -5.45 2.22 -6.68
CA LEU A 21 -5.56 0.82 -6.26
C LEU A 21 -6.77 0.61 -5.35
N GLY A 22 -7.00 1.49 -4.37
CA GLY A 22 -8.16 1.46 -3.48
C GLY A 22 -9.48 1.50 -4.25
N ALA A 23 -9.61 2.42 -5.21
CA ALA A 23 -10.82 2.57 -6.03
C ALA A 23 -11.13 1.33 -6.91
N VAL A 24 -10.11 0.55 -7.27
CA VAL A 24 -10.31 -0.75 -7.93
C VAL A 24 -10.78 -1.78 -6.90
N LEU A 25 -10.10 -1.88 -5.76
CA LEU A 25 -10.39 -2.88 -4.72
C LEU A 25 -11.79 -2.72 -4.10
N GLU A 26 -12.32 -1.51 -4.00
CA GLU A 26 -13.69 -1.24 -3.56
C GLU A 26 -14.76 -1.96 -4.41
N LYS A 27 -14.45 -2.25 -5.68
CA LYS A 27 -15.35 -2.98 -6.59
C LYS A 27 -15.27 -4.50 -6.40
N HIS A 28 -14.36 -4.98 -5.56
CA HIS A 28 -14.04 -6.39 -5.36
C HIS A 28 -13.96 -6.75 -3.86
N PRO A 29 -15.10 -6.73 -3.14
CA PRO A 29 -15.14 -6.91 -1.69
C PRO A 29 -14.63 -8.28 -1.20
N ASP A 30 -14.64 -9.29 -2.07
CA ASP A 30 -14.15 -10.64 -1.76
C ASP A 30 -12.62 -10.79 -1.92
N VAL A 31 -11.92 -9.73 -2.36
CA VAL A 31 -10.46 -9.73 -2.50
C VAL A 31 -9.81 -9.36 -1.18
N LEU A 32 -9.02 -10.28 -0.65
CA LEU A 32 -8.21 -10.04 0.55
C LEU A 32 -6.90 -9.34 0.19
N ILE A 33 -6.51 -8.41 1.06
CA ILE A 33 -5.26 -7.67 0.94
C ILE A 33 -4.38 -8.07 2.11
N LEU A 34 -3.21 -8.60 1.79
CA LEU A 34 -2.12 -8.78 2.74
C LEU A 34 -1.14 -7.63 2.54
N SER A 35 -0.98 -6.78 3.55
CA SER A 35 0.04 -5.73 3.60
C SER A 35 1.24 -6.24 4.41
N ASP A 36 2.41 -6.26 3.80
CA ASP A 36 3.68 -6.60 4.42
C ASP A 36 4.55 -5.34 4.48
N GLU A 37 4.72 -4.84 5.70
CA GLU A 37 5.21 -3.49 5.99
C GLU A 37 6.49 -3.51 6.83
N ILE A 38 7.21 -4.64 6.83
CA ILE A 38 8.41 -4.84 7.68
C ILE A 38 9.49 -3.76 7.49
N TYR A 39 9.51 -3.11 6.32
CA TYR A 39 10.47 -2.07 5.96
C TYR A 39 9.92 -0.65 6.12
N GLU A 40 8.77 -0.43 6.77
CA GLU A 40 8.11 0.90 6.85
C GLU A 40 9.02 2.03 7.37
N HIS A 41 10.02 1.70 8.19
CA HIS A 41 11.00 2.64 8.72
C HIS A 41 12.28 2.78 7.86
N ILE A 42 12.42 1.97 6.80
CA ILE A 42 13.58 2.00 5.90
C ILE A 42 13.17 2.76 4.62
N LEU A 43 13.18 4.08 4.72
CA LEU A 43 12.83 5.00 3.64
C LEU A 43 13.99 5.94 3.33
N PHE A 44 14.15 6.29 2.07
CA PHE A 44 15.17 7.20 1.57
C PHE A 44 14.52 8.41 0.89
N ASP A 45 15.33 9.44 0.61
CA ASP A 45 14.93 10.61 -0.19
C ASP A 45 13.74 11.41 0.38
N GLY A 46 13.55 11.39 1.70
CA GLY A 46 12.48 12.11 2.37
C GLY A 46 11.08 11.54 2.11
N ARG A 47 10.98 10.32 1.55
CA ARG A 47 9.71 9.63 1.37
C ARG A 47 9.10 9.26 2.71
N THR A 48 7.78 9.23 2.75
CA THR A 48 6.98 8.83 3.92
C THR A 48 6.22 7.55 3.58
N PHE A 49 6.13 6.63 4.54
CA PHE A 49 5.31 5.43 4.40
C PHE A 49 3.83 5.79 4.42
N LEU A 50 3.03 5.18 3.55
CA LEU A 50 1.59 5.41 3.44
C LEU A 50 0.87 4.08 3.50
N PHE A 51 -0.18 4.02 4.31
CA PHE A 51 -1.11 2.89 4.35
C PHE A 51 -2.10 3.00 3.21
N LEU A 52 -2.50 1.85 2.63
CA LEU A 52 -3.60 1.79 1.66
C LEU A 52 -4.88 2.30 2.34
N PRO A 53 -5.46 3.43 1.90
CA PRO A 53 -6.68 3.94 2.50
C PRO A 53 -7.87 3.11 1.99
N LEU A 54 -8.40 2.24 2.85
CA LEU A 54 -9.65 1.53 2.59
C LEU A 54 -10.74 2.08 3.50
N PRO A 55 -11.97 2.29 2.99
CA PRO A 55 -13.10 2.57 3.86
C PRO A 55 -13.31 1.38 4.80
N ILE A 56 -13.41 1.65 6.10
CA ILE A 56 -13.71 0.64 7.12
C ILE A 56 -15.08 0.04 6.77
N HIS A 57 -15.07 -1.15 6.14
CA HIS A 57 -16.28 -1.93 5.94
C HIS A 57 -16.69 -2.44 7.33
N ARG A 58 -17.77 -1.86 7.87
CA ARG A 58 -18.43 -2.37 9.07
C ARG A 58 -19.22 -3.63 8.76
#